data_AF-A0A210QSA4-F1
#
_entry.id   AF-A0A210QSA4-F1
#
_cell.length_a   1.000
_cell.length_b   1.000
_cell.length_c   1.000
_cell.angle_alpha   90.00
_cell.angle_beta   90.00
_cell.angle_gamma   90.00
#
_symmetry.space_group_name_H-M   'P 1'
#
loop_
_entity.id
_entity.type
_entity.pdbx_description
1 polymer ?
#
loop_
_entity_poly.entity_id
_entity_poly.type
_entity_poly.pdbx_seq_one_letter_code
_entity_poly.pdbx_strand_id
1 'polypeptide(L)'
;MDIQASSQKDIVRDTAKDKNLTLQQKLALHLEERKREPAASPRNLNKYLPIVFLAEVMVVWYYGTCQGIPFLYADFGEEVIIVIQGICSFMAVQMLLNWWCVYTVSSAYDPHRHGTYLEFLDRQQSQTSSQVTTSIDVQSRQYGAGGSTNGSTSGSPSRPPYWSWRYCTVCDQPRPPRCHHCKLCNRCSLKRDHHCFFSRNCIGYRNLRHYTVMMFWCCASSVVGFVHALPFIFMEVLPSTGHVDMLPFVAIFRWIFGYAHFRVGLVILGTWMLALFIIFTTFMLYDICRCILKGKTSFEIDNNIKINDTRSVNSKVRAAFGDFWLLNFLLPMHWRFHPDEDPVFWPTINQ
;
A
#
# COMPACT_ATOMS: atom_id res chain seq x y z
N MET A 1 5.38 29.60 -34.09
CA MET A 1 5.78 28.21 -34.40
C MET A 1 7.13 27.83 -33.78
N ASP A 2 8.03 28.77 -33.47
CA ASP A 2 9.36 28.43 -32.91
C ASP A 2 9.42 28.07 -31.42
N ILE A 3 8.41 28.41 -30.62
CA ILE A 3 8.39 28.13 -29.16
C ILE A 3 8.08 26.64 -28.87
N GLN A 4 7.28 25.98 -29.72
CA GLN A 4 6.95 24.56 -29.56
C GLN A 4 8.11 23.62 -29.91
N ALA A 5 8.96 24.00 -30.89
CA ALA A 5 10.12 23.20 -31.29
C ALA A 5 11.28 23.22 -30.28
N SER A 6 11.44 24.32 -29.53
CA SER A 6 12.42 24.43 -28.44
C SER A 6 12.01 23.56 -27.24
N SER A 7 10.76 23.68 -26.79
CA SER A 7 10.23 22.90 -25.66
C SER A 7 10.31 21.39 -25.91
N GLN A 8 10.03 20.94 -27.12
CA GLN A 8 10.04 19.52 -27.47
C GLN A 8 11.46 18.92 -27.52
N LYS A 9 12.47 19.71 -27.91
CA LYS A 9 13.89 19.30 -27.86
C LYS A 9 14.42 19.23 -26.42
N ASP A 10 13.95 20.09 -25.55
CA ASP A 10 14.35 20.11 -24.14
C ASP A 10 13.70 18.96 -23.34
N ILE A 11 12.44 18.61 -23.66
CA ILE A 11 11.71 17.48 -23.05
C ILE A 11 12.31 16.11 -23.43
N VAL A 12 12.70 15.92 -24.70
CA VAL A 12 13.38 14.70 -25.16
C VAL A 12 14.78 14.58 -24.56
N ARG A 13 15.46 15.71 -24.31
CA ARG A 13 16.74 15.74 -23.59
C ARG A 13 16.61 15.30 -22.12
N ASP A 14 15.56 15.71 -21.43
CA ASP A 14 15.37 15.38 -20.02
C ASP A 14 14.89 13.93 -19.78
N THR A 15 14.08 13.37 -20.68
CA THR A 15 13.71 11.93 -20.63
C THR A 15 14.87 11.01 -21.04
N ALA A 16 15.75 11.45 -21.94
CA ALA A 16 17.00 10.74 -22.25
C ALA A 16 18.02 10.82 -21.09
N LYS A 17 18.02 11.91 -20.31
CA LYS A 17 18.79 12.04 -19.07
C LYS A 17 18.34 11.02 -18.01
N ASP A 18 17.03 10.84 -17.79
CA ASP A 18 16.52 9.97 -16.70
C ASP A 18 16.93 8.49 -16.87
N LYS A 19 17.11 8.03 -18.12
CA LYS A 19 17.59 6.67 -18.43
C LYS A 19 19.10 6.47 -18.19
N ASN A 20 19.90 7.54 -18.24
CA ASN A 20 21.36 7.50 -18.08
C ASN A 20 21.86 7.96 -16.69
N LEU A 21 20.97 8.30 -15.77
CA LEU A 21 21.36 8.68 -14.41
C LEU A 21 21.94 7.49 -13.64
N THR A 22 23.07 7.72 -12.99
CA THR A 22 23.67 6.77 -12.06
C THR A 22 22.78 6.56 -10.84
N LEU A 23 22.98 5.45 -10.11
CA LEU A 23 22.22 5.14 -8.90
C LEU A 23 22.27 6.28 -7.87
N GLN A 24 23.43 6.93 -7.72
CA GLN A 24 23.60 8.08 -6.83
C GLN A 24 22.75 9.28 -7.24
N GLN A 25 22.63 9.57 -8.54
CA GLN A 25 21.83 10.68 -9.01
C GLN A 25 20.33 10.41 -8.87
N LYS A 26 19.90 9.16 -9.10
CA LYS A 26 18.52 8.73 -8.82
C LYS A 26 18.19 8.82 -7.32
N LEU A 27 19.13 8.44 -6.46
CA LEU A 27 18.98 8.59 -5.01
C LEU A 27 18.91 10.06 -4.60
N ALA A 28 19.73 10.93 -5.19
CA ALA A 28 19.73 12.37 -4.91
C ALA A 28 18.39 13.02 -5.29
N LEU A 29 17.85 12.71 -6.47
CA LEU A 29 16.53 13.17 -6.89
C LEU A 29 15.42 12.69 -5.94
N HIS A 30 15.47 11.41 -5.54
CA HIS A 30 14.50 10.86 -4.60
C HIS A 30 14.58 11.51 -3.21
N LEU A 31 15.79 11.89 -2.77
CA LEU A 31 16.00 12.65 -1.53
C LEU A 31 15.49 14.09 -1.65
N GLU A 32 15.65 14.74 -2.81
CA GLU A 32 15.09 16.07 -3.06
C GLU A 32 13.55 16.06 -3.12
N GLU A 33 12.95 15.04 -3.74
CA GLU A 33 11.50 14.81 -3.70
C GLU A 33 11.01 14.67 -2.26
N ARG A 34 11.74 13.92 -1.42
CA ARG A 34 11.45 13.79 0.02
C ARG A 34 11.54 15.12 0.76
N LYS A 35 12.46 16.01 0.38
CA LYS A 35 12.60 17.34 0.99
C LYS A 35 11.46 18.29 0.60
N ARG A 36 10.84 18.07 -0.56
CA ARG A 36 9.65 18.82 -1.00
C ARG A 36 8.36 18.34 -0.31
N GLU A 37 8.39 17.24 0.43
CA GLU A 37 7.29 16.84 1.29
C GLU A 37 7.17 17.85 2.46
N PRO A 38 6.01 18.50 2.68
CA PRO A 38 5.87 19.38 3.83
C PRO A 38 6.06 18.60 5.12
N ALA A 39 6.71 19.25 6.09
CA ALA A 39 6.98 18.69 7.40
C ALA A 39 5.69 18.10 8.02
N ALA A 40 5.74 16.83 8.38
CA ALA A 40 4.64 16.18 9.07
C ALA A 40 4.31 16.95 10.36
N SER A 41 3.02 17.20 10.59
CA SER A 41 2.51 17.81 11.83
C SER A 41 3.22 17.22 13.06
N PRO A 42 3.70 18.05 14.00
CA PRO A 42 4.59 17.64 15.10
C PRO A 42 3.97 16.62 16.07
N ARG A 43 2.64 16.40 16.03
CA ARG A 43 1.91 15.45 16.88
C ARG A 43 1.32 14.25 16.15
N ASN A 44 1.94 13.80 15.05
CA ASN A 44 1.45 12.60 14.36
C ASN A 44 2.03 11.31 14.96
N LEU A 45 1.29 10.66 15.87
CA LEU A 45 1.65 9.37 16.49
C LEU A 45 1.93 8.27 15.44
N ASN A 46 1.33 8.38 14.24
CA ASN A 46 1.51 7.42 13.15
C ASN A 46 2.98 7.30 12.69
N LYS A 47 3.85 8.23 13.08
CA LYS A 47 5.28 8.15 12.78
C LYS A 47 5.98 6.94 13.43
N TYR A 48 5.43 6.44 14.54
CA TYR A 48 6.00 5.32 15.30
C TYR A 48 5.40 3.95 14.92
N LEU A 49 4.28 3.91 14.19
CA LEU A 49 3.63 2.64 13.81
C LEU A 49 4.57 1.68 13.05
N PRO A 50 5.40 2.13 12.08
CA PRO A 50 6.44 1.29 11.49
C PRO A 50 7.38 0.63 12.51
N ILE A 51 7.80 1.38 13.53
CA ILE A 51 8.77 0.91 14.52
C ILE A 51 8.13 -0.15 15.42
N VAL A 52 6.89 0.11 15.88
CA VAL A 52 6.13 -0.86 16.68
C VAL A 52 5.90 -2.15 15.89
N PHE A 53 5.46 -2.03 14.63
CA PHE A 53 5.26 -3.19 13.74
C PHE A 53 6.54 -4.02 13.56
N LEU A 54 7.67 -3.38 13.28
CA LEU A 54 8.95 -4.08 13.13
C LEU A 54 9.41 -4.74 14.43
N ALA A 55 9.29 -4.05 15.56
CA ALA A 55 9.64 -4.60 16.86
C ALA A 55 8.79 -5.82 17.20
N GLU A 56 7.48 -5.76 16.94
CA GLU A 56 6.56 -6.87 17.15
C GLU A 56 6.92 -8.09 16.30
N VAL A 57 7.18 -7.89 15.00
CA VAL A 57 7.62 -8.97 14.10
C VAL A 57 8.89 -9.64 14.63
N MET A 58 9.87 -8.86 15.09
CA MET A 58 11.13 -9.41 15.63
C MET A 58 10.90 -10.22 16.91
N VAL A 59 10.05 -9.73 17.81
CA VAL A 59 9.72 -10.43 19.07
C VAL A 59 9.00 -11.74 18.78
N VAL A 60 7.95 -11.71 17.95
CA VAL A 60 7.18 -12.91 17.59
C VAL A 60 8.06 -13.92 16.87
N TRP A 61 8.89 -13.46 15.94
CA TRP A 61 9.85 -14.31 15.25
C TRP A 61 10.83 -14.95 16.23
N TYR A 62 11.50 -14.17 17.08
CA TYR A 62 12.49 -14.69 18.04
C TYR A 62 11.87 -15.70 19.02
N TYR A 63 10.75 -15.37 19.65
CA TYR A 63 10.12 -16.29 20.61
C TYR A 63 9.55 -17.52 19.92
N GLY A 64 8.94 -17.36 18.74
CA GLY A 64 8.44 -18.49 17.96
C GLY A 64 9.56 -19.43 17.53
N THR A 65 10.62 -18.90 16.91
CA THR A 65 11.65 -19.73 16.28
C THR A 65 12.74 -20.18 17.24
N CYS A 66 13.21 -19.33 18.14
CA CYS A 66 14.33 -19.65 19.03
C CYS A 66 13.91 -20.31 20.34
N GLN A 67 12.64 -20.18 20.76
CA GLN A 67 12.15 -20.76 22.01
C GLN A 67 11.03 -21.77 21.77
N GLY A 68 10.00 -21.40 20.99
CA GLY A 68 8.82 -22.22 20.74
C GLY A 68 9.12 -23.49 19.95
N ILE A 69 9.73 -23.37 18.76
CA ILE A 69 10.01 -24.53 17.90
C ILE A 69 10.90 -25.58 18.61
N PRO A 70 12.04 -25.23 19.23
CA PRO A 70 12.85 -26.23 19.93
C PRO A 70 12.10 -26.95 21.05
N PHE A 71 11.22 -26.24 21.76
CA PHE A 71 10.40 -26.83 22.82
C PHE A 71 9.35 -27.79 22.25
N LEU A 72 8.62 -27.38 21.21
CA LEU A 72 7.52 -28.17 20.63
C LEU A 72 7.99 -29.41 19.88
N TYR A 73 9.19 -29.35 19.31
CA TYR A 73 9.75 -30.41 18.47
C TYR A 73 10.95 -31.10 19.13
N ALA A 74 11.06 -31.04 20.47
CA ALA A 74 12.16 -31.62 21.22
C ALA A 74 12.32 -33.15 21.02
N ASP A 75 11.21 -33.85 20.73
CA ASP A 75 11.21 -35.29 20.47
C ASP A 75 11.65 -35.66 19.04
N PHE A 76 11.84 -34.66 18.17
CA PHE A 76 12.29 -34.85 16.78
C PHE A 76 13.79 -34.59 16.66
N GLY A 77 14.40 -35.11 15.58
CA GLY A 77 15.81 -34.83 15.30
C GLY A 77 16.08 -33.34 15.04
N GLU A 78 17.29 -32.88 15.36
CA GLU A 78 17.71 -31.47 15.19
C GLU A 78 17.47 -30.95 13.76
N GLU A 79 17.62 -31.80 12.76
CA GLU A 79 17.34 -31.48 11.35
C GLU A 79 15.91 -30.98 11.12
N VAL A 80 14.93 -31.56 11.81
CA VAL A 80 13.51 -31.15 11.69
C VAL A 80 13.34 -29.74 12.27
N ILE A 81 13.94 -29.47 13.44
CA ILE A 81 13.90 -28.16 14.08
C ILE A 81 14.51 -27.10 13.17
N ILE A 82 15.70 -27.39 12.60
CA ILE A 82 16.41 -26.48 11.69
C ILE A 82 15.57 -26.18 10.45
N VAL A 83 14.92 -27.19 9.85
CA VAL A 83 14.06 -27.00 8.68
C VAL A 83 12.87 -26.10 9.00
N ILE A 84 12.16 -26.33 10.12
CA ILE A 84 10.99 -25.51 10.50
C ILE A 84 11.43 -24.07 10.83
N GLN A 85 12.54 -23.89 11.54
CA GLN A 85 13.14 -22.57 11.80
C GLN A 85 13.52 -21.86 10.50
N GLY A 86 14.09 -22.57 9.54
CA GLY A 86 14.44 -22.07 8.21
C GLY A 86 13.21 -21.58 7.44
N ILE A 87 12.13 -22.36 7.43
CA ILE A 87 10.85 -21.98 6.80
C ILE A 87 10.27 -20.73 7.47
N CYS A 88 10.18 -20.70 8.80
CA CYS A 88 9.64 -19.54 9.53
C CYS A 88 10.49 -18.28 9.29
N SER A 89 11.81 -18.42 9.21
CA SER A 89 12.74 -17.32 8.92
C SER A 89 12.59 -16.82 7.49
N PHE A 90 12.42 -17.72 6.51
CA PHE A 90 12.12 -17.34 5.13
C PHE A 90 10.84 -16.51 5.05
N MET A 91 9.76 -16.94 5.73
CA MET A 91 8.49 -16.21 5.76
C MET A 91 8.64 -14.81 6.38
N ALA A 92 9.37 -14.70 7.49
CA ALA A 92 9.66 -13.42 8.13
C ALA A 92 10.48 -12.48 7.21
N VAL A 93 11.49 -13.02 6.52
CA VAL A 93 12.27 -12.28 5.54
C VAL A 93 11.39 -11.76 4.40
N GLN A 94 10.49 -12.58 3.85
CA GLN A 94 9.58 -12.14 2.78
C GLN A 94 8.64 -11.03 3.24
N MET A 95 8.10 -11.15 4.44
CA MET A 95 7.25 -10.13 5.04
C MET A 95 8.01 -8.79 5.18
N LEU A 96 9.21 -8.82 5.74
CA LEU A 96 10.03 -7.62 5.97
C LEU A 96 10.54 -6.98 4.68
N LEU A 97 11.00 -7.78 3.71
CA LEU A 97 11.47 -7.28 2.42
C LEU A 97 10.33 -6.61 1.64
N ASN A 98 9.16 -7.25 1.58
CA ASN A 98 8.03 -6.65 0.88
C ASN A 98 7.46 -5.44 1.64
N TRP A 99 7.46 -5.46 2.97
CA TRP A 99 7.14 -4.28 3.77
C TRP A 99 8.11 -3.12 3.47
N TRP A 100 9.40 -3.40 3.40
CA TRP A 100 10.41 -2.41 3.04
C TRP A 100 10.18 -1.85 1.64
N CYS A 101 9.84 -2.69 0.66
CA CYS A 101 9.44 -2.23 -0.67
C CYS A 101 8.18 -1.36 -0.62
N VAL A 102 7.17 -1.69 0.17
CA VAL A 102 5.97 -0.84 0.32
C VAL A 102 6.31 0.50 0.96
N TYR A 103 7.20 0.50 1.97
CA TYR A 103 7.64 1.69 2.68
C TYR A 103 8.46 2.63 1.77
N THR A 104 9.31 2.07 0.91
CA THR A 104 10.27 2.83 0.08
C THR A 104 9.75 3.15 -1.32
N VAL A 105 8.99 2.26 -1.95
CA VAL A 105 8.49 2.45 -3.32
C VAL A 105 7.25 3.33 -3.28
N SER A 106 7.42 4.59 -3.68
CA SER A 106 6.33 5.56 -3.80
C SER A 106 5.54 5.38 -5.10
N SER A 107 4.21 5.46 -5.01
CA SER A 107 3.31 5.62 -6.16
C SER A 107 2.97 7.09 -6.43
N ALA A 108 3.81 8.03 -5.97
CA ALA A 108 3.64 9.46 -6.22
C ALA A 108 3.56 9.74 -7.72
N TYR A 109 2.66 10.63 -8.07
CA TYR A 109 2.52 11.11 -9.43
C TYR A 109 3.43 12.32 -9.65
N ASP A 110 4.28 12.23 -10.66
CA ASP A 110 5.11 13.31 -11.18
C ASP A 110 4.71 13.63 -12.63
N PRO A 111 4.17 14.83 -12.90
CA PRO A 111 3.79 15.26 -14.25
C PRO A 111 4.96 15.30 -15.25
N HIS A 112 6.17 15.59 -14.78
CA HIS A 112 7.36 15.75 -15.63
C HIS A 112 7.84 14.41 -16.16
N ARG A 113 7.78 13.36 -15.34
CA ARG A 113 8.21 12.01 -15.70
C ARG A 113 7.23 11.27 -16.60
N HIS A 114 5.94 11.50 -16.39
CA HIS A 114 4.88 10.73 -17.03
C HIS A 114 4.25 11.44 -18.24
N GLY A 115 4.77 12.62 -18.63
CA GLY A 115 4.40 13.37 -19.84
C GLY A 115 2.93 13.77 -19.88
N THR A 116 2.54 14.94 -19.37
CA THR A 116 1.11 15.18 -19.06
C THR A 116 0.62 16.63 -19.08
N TYR A 117 1.48 17.65 -19.09
CA TYR A 117 1.01 19.04 -19.16
C TYR A 117 0.47 19.38 -20.56
N LEU A 118 1.21 19.02 -21.62
CA LEU A 118 0.82 19.33 -23.00
C LEU A 118 -0.43 18.58 -23.44
N GLU A 119 -0.60 17.32 -23.04
CA GLU A 119 -1.81 16.54 -23.37
C GLU A 119 -3.04 16.98 -22.56
N PHE A 120 -2.85 17.41 -21.30
CA PHE A 120 -3.91 18.05 -20.53
C PHE A 120 -4.36 19.35 -21.20
N LEU A 121 -3.41 20.19 -21.61
CA LEU A 121 -3.70 21.43 -22.35
C LEU A 121 -4.36 21.17 -23.70
N ASP A 122 -3.87 20.21 -24.47
CA ASP A 122 -4.44 19.82 -25.77
C ASP A 122 -5.89 19.35 -25.60
N ARG A 123 -6.20 18.52 -24.59
CA ARG A 123 -7.57 18.09 -24.26
C ARG A 123 -8.47 19.21 -23.74
N GLN A 124 -7.93 20.14 -22.96
CA GLN A 124 -8.67 21.35 -22.58
C GLN A 124 -9.02 22.17 -23.83
N GLN A 125 -8.09 22.29 -24.78
CA GLN A 125 -8.28 22.97 -26.07
C GLN A 125 -9.32 22.27 -26.96
N SER A 126 -9.32 20.93 -26.99
CA SER A 126 -10.34 20.16 -27.73
C SER A 126 -11.72 20.26 -27.08
N GLN A 127 -11.81 20.34 -25.74
CA GLN A 127 -13.06 20.54 -25.02
C GLN A 127 -13.61 21.96 -25.18
N THR A 128 -12.76 22.99 -25.27
CA THR A 128 -13.18 24.37 -25.59
C THR A 128 -13.57 24.57 -27.06
N SER A 129 -13.27 23.61 -27.94
CA SER A 129 -13.62 23.71 -29.37
C SER A 129 -15.00 23.12 -29.71
N SER A 130 -15.66 22.43 -28.77
CA SER A 130 -16.99 21.85 -28.99
C SER A 130 -18.12 22.52 -28.20
N GLN A 131 -17.80 23.35 -27.22
CA GLN A 131 -18.76 24.22 -26.55
C GLN A 131 -18.02 25.50 -26.13
N VAL A 132 -18.68 26.65 -26.31
CA VAL A 132 -18.26 28.01 -25.92
C VAL A 132 -17.70 28.86 -27.07
N THR A 133 -18.58 29.22 -28.01
CA THR A 133 -18.94 30.63 -28.12
C THR A 133 -19.67 31.02 -26.83
N THR A 134 -19.18 32.03 -26.13
CA THR A 134 -19.71 32.73 -24.93
C THR A 134 -19.08 32.43 -23.56
N SER A 135 -18.31 33.44 -23.11
CA SER A 135 -17.84 33.74 -21.74
C SER A 135 -16.66 32.94 -21.20
N ILE A 136 -15.47 33.43 -21.57
CA ILE A 136 -14.31 33.49 -20.67
C ILE A 136 -14.72 34.40 -19.49
N ASP A 137 -14.84 33.84 -18.28
CA ASP A 137 -14.63 34.63 -17.06
C ASP A 137 -14.19 33.75 -15.88
N VAL A 138 -12.94 33.97 -15.51
CA VAL A 138 -12.36 33.92 -14.16
C VAL A 138 -13.21 33.25 -13.06
N GLN A 139 -12.84 32.02 -12.67
CA GLN A 139 -13.14 31.49 -11.32
C GLN A 139 -11.87 31.01 -10.62
N SER A 140 -11.03 31.99 -10.30
CA SER A 140 -10.13 31.92 -9.15
C SER A 140 -10.82 32.56 -7.95
N ARG A 141 -11.44 31.76 -7.07
CA ARG A 141 -11.71 31.99 -5.63
C ARG A 141 -12.81 31.03 -5.14
N GLN A 142 -12.72 30.68 -3.86
CA GLN A 142 -13.64 29.83 -3.08
C GLN A 142 -13.60 28.32 -3.36
N TYR A 143 -12.74 27.61 -2.65
CA TYR A 143 -13.17 26.45 -1.87
C TYR A 143 -12.35 26.36 -0.58
N GLY A 144 -12.80 27.11 0.42
CA GLY A 144 -12.40 26.97 1.82
C GLY A 144 -13.62 26.63 2.66
N ALA A 145 -13.39 25.77 3.66
CA ALA A 145 -14.23 25.49 4.84
C ALA A 145 -15.59 24.78 4.63
N GLY A 146 -15.89 23.88 5.56
CA GLY A 146 -17.10 23.06 5.58
C GLY A 146 -18.33 23.80 6.10
N GLY A 147 -19.47 23.11 6.03
CA GLY A 147 -20.74 23.55 6.61
C GLY A 147 -21.92 22.79 5.99
N SER A 148 -22.62 22.00 6.80
CA SER A 148 -23.91 21.40 6.48
C SER A 148 -25.01 22.46 6.49
N THR A 149 -25.88 22.51 5.48
CA THR A 149 -27.31 22.90 5.60
C THR A 149 -28.09 22.39 4.38
N ASN A 150 -29.34 21.98 4.62
CA ASN A 150 -30.31 21.49 3.64
C ASN A 150 -30.97 22.66 2.88
N GLY A 151 -31.16 22.51 1.57
CA GLY A 151 -31.96 23.43 0.74
C GLY A 151 -31.85 23.10 -0.76
N SER A 152 -33.00 22.90 -1.40
CA SER A 152 -33.16 22.44 -2.78
C SER A 152 -32.93 23.51 -3.86
N THR A 153 -32.53 23.03 -5.05
CA THR A 153 -32.58 23.63 -6.40
C THR A 153 -31.71 24.85 -6.74
N SER A 154 -30.53 24.59 -7.30
CA SER A 154 -29.98 25.27 -8.49
C SER A 154 -28.76 24.47 -8.98
N GLY A 155 -28.68 24.21 -10.29
CA GLY A 155 -27.73 23.28 -10.91
C GLY A 155 -26.28 23.41 -10.43
N SER A 156 -25.83 22.44 -9.63
CA SER A 156 -24.40 22.20 -9.43
C SER A 156 -23.78 21.90 -10.79
N PRO A 157 -22.63 22.50 -11.16
CA PRO A 157 -21.88 22.00 -12.30
C PRO A 157 -21.68 20.49 -12.10
N SER A 158 -22.08 19.71 -13.09
CA SER A 158 -21.92 18.27 -13.05
C SER A 158 -20.46 17.97 -12.80
N ARG A 159 -20.15 17.11 -11.81
CA ARG A 159 -18.77 16.70 -11.59
C ARG A 159 -18.25 16.12 -12.91
N PRO A 160 -17.03 16.49 -13.33
CA PRO A 160 -16.49 15.96 -14.59
C PRO A 160 -16.45 14.43 -14.52
N PRO A 161 -16.52 13.73 -15.66
CA PRO A 161 -16.51 12.26 -15.70
C PRO A 161 -15.36 11.67 -14.86
N TYR A 162 -15.53 10.47 -14.31
CA TYR A 162 -14.46 9.80 -13.54
C TYR A 162 -13.19 9.61 -14.38
N TRP A 163 -13.37 9.36 -15.68
CA TRP A 163 -12.33 9.12 -16.68
C TRP A 163 -11.70 10.39 -17.27
N SER A 164 -12.12 11.58 -16.81
CA SER A 164 -11.48 12.82 -17.23
C SER A 164 -10.22 13.10 -16.41
N TRP A 165 -9.29 13.81 -17.03
CA TRP A 165 -8.26 14.52 -16.27
C TRP A 165 -8.92 15.49 -15.30
N ARG A 166 -8.28 15.68 -14.14
CA ARG A 166 -8.72 16.63 -13.13
C ARG A 166 -7.55 17.48 -12.67
N TYR A 167 -7.82 18.68 -12.17
CA TYR A 167 -6.78 19.46 -11.53
C TYR A 167 -6.72 19.17 -10.03
N CYS A 168 -5.52 19.10 -9.46
CA CYS A 168 -5.32 19.03 -8.00
C CYS A 168 -4.87 20.39 -7.51
N THR A 169 -5.74 21.11 -6.81
CA THR A 169 -5.44 22.45 -6.27
C THR A 169 -4.39 22.45 -5.16
N VAL A 170 -4.24 21.34 -4.43
CA VAL A 170 -3.25 21.23 -3.34
C VAL A 170 -1.84 21.01 -3.88
N CYS A 171 -1.71 20.23 -4.96
CA CYS A 171 -0.42 19.96 -5.60
C CYS A 171 -0.14 20.88 -6.79
N ASP A 172 -1.08 21.76 -7.13
CA ASP A 172 -1.03 22.67 -8.28
C ASP A 172 -0.64 22.01 -9.60
N GLN A 173 -1.26 20.86 -9.89
CA GLN A 173 -0.94 20.05 -11.07
C GLN A 173 -2.15 19.32 -11.64
N PRO A 174 -2.21 19.08 -12.96
CA PRO A 174 -3.18 18.15 -13.53
C PRO A 174 -2.92 16.75 -12.97
N ARG A 175 -3.96 15.94 -12.79
CA ARG A 175 -3.86 14.55 -12.37
C ARG A 175 -4.67 13.66 -13.33
N PRO A 176 -4.10 12.51 -13.74
CA PRO A 176 -4.79 11.61 -14.64
C PRO A 176 -5.96 10.88 -13.95
N PRO A 177 -6.80 10.19 -14.73
CA PRO A 177 -7.81 9.28 -14.18
C PRO A 177 -7.21 8.28 -13.18
N ARG A 178 -7.98 7.86 -12.18
CA ARG A 178 -7.57 6.96 -11.08
C ARG A 178 -6.44 7.49 -10.18
N CYS A 179 -5.92 8.69 -10.44
CA CYS A 179 -4.99 9.37 -9.55
C CYS A 179 -5.75 10.16 -8.49
N HIS A 180 -5.38 10.02 -7.22
CA HIS A 180 -6.04 10.74 -6.11
C HIS A 180 -5.01 11.38 -5.18
N HIS A 181 -5.34 12.59 -4.69
CA HIS A 181 -4.54 13.28 -3.69
C HIS A 181 -4.74 12.64 -2.31
N CYS A 182 -3.63 12.29 -1.65
CA CYS A 182 -3.64 11.82 -0.27
C CYS A 182 -3.24 12.94 0.66
N LYS A 183 -4.15 13.36 1.55
CA LYS A 183 -3.87 14.38 2.58
C LYS A 183 -2.75 13.98 3.54
N LEU A 184 -2.63 12.67 3.84
CA LEU A 184 -1.62 12.15 4.77
C LEU A 184 -0.21 12.13 4.17
N CYS A 185 -0.09 11.84 2.86
CA CYS A 185 1.19 11.92 2.15
C CYS A 185 1.44 13.29 1.49
N ASN A 186 0.45 14.19 1.54
CA ASN A 186 0.40 15.47 0.84
C ASN A 186 0.87 15.42 -0.63
N ARG A 187 0.41 14.41 -1.37
CA ARG A 187 0.76 14.22 -2.80
C ARG A 187 -0.32 13.47 -3.55
N CYS A 188 -0.36 13.68 -4.87
CA CYS A 188 -1.11 12.84 -5.79
C CYS A 188 -0.44 11.46 -5.93
N SER A 189 -1.22 10.39 -5.94
CA SER A 189 -0.71 9.03 -6.14
C SER A 189 -1.45 8.33 -7.29
N LEU A 190 -0.69 7.71 -8.18
CA LEU A 190 -1.19 6.97 -9.34
C LEU A 190 -1.91 5.68 -8.92
N LYS A 191 -3.05 5.40 -9.57
CA LYS A 191 -3.94 4.26 -9.28
C LYS A 191 -4.11 4.05 -7.77
N ARG A 192 -4.37 5.14 -7.03
CA ARG A 192 -4.34 5.15 -5.57
C ARG A 192 -5.45 4.24 -5.04
N ASP A 193 -5.05 3.29 -4.20
CA ASP A 193 -5.96 2.41 -3.50
C ASP A 193 -6.30 2.99 -2.12
N HIS A 194 -5.32 2.97 -1.20
CA HIS A 194 -5.49 3.55 0.14
C HIS A 194 -4.16 4.11 0.70
N HIS A 195 -4.21 4.74 1.87
CA HIS A 195 -3.02 5.08 2.64
C HIS A 195 -2.81 4.03 3.72
N CYS A 196 -1.68 3.34 3.72
CA CYS A 196 -1.37 2.35 4.74
C CYS A 196 -0.59 3.01 5.88
N PHE A 197 -1.17 2.98 7.08
CA PHE A 197 -0.55 3.58 8.26
C PHE A 197 0.73 2.85 8.70
N PHE A 198 0.78 1.52 8.50
CA PHE A 198 1.93 0.68 8.89
C PHE A 198 3.16 0.90 8.01
N SER A 199 2.99 1.32 6.75
CA SER A 199 4.09 1.65 5.84
C SER A 199 4.24 3.16 5.63
N ARG A 200 3.37 3.98 6.24
CA ARG A 200 3.33 5.45 6.07
C ARG A 200 3.34 5.90 4.60
N ASN A 201 2.80 5.08 3.71
CA ASN A 201 2.84 5.31 2.28
C ASN A 201 1.48 4.97 1.64
N CYS A 202 1.18 5.61 0.52
CA CYS A 202 0.04 5.24 -0.29
C CYS A 202 0.30 3.92 -1.00
N ILE A 203 -0.66 3.01 -0.93
CA ILE A 203 -0.71 1.84 -1.80
C ILE A 203 -1.33 2.28 -3.13
N GLY A 204 -0.67 1.97 -4.24
CA GLY A 204 -1.09 2.33 -5.57
C GLY A 204 -0.27 1.62 -6.63
N TYR A 205 -0.22 2.20 -7.83
CA TYR A 205 0.32 1.54 -9.02
C TYR A 205 1.68 0.84 -8.83
N ARG A 206 2.67 1.50 -8.22
CA ARG A 206 4.07 1.01 -8.17
C ARG A 206 4.33 -0.01 -7.06
N ASN A 207 3.55 0.04 -5.98
CA ASN A 207 3.78 -0.75 -4.77
C ASN A 207 2.63 -1.70 -4.42
N LEU A 208 1.57 -1.77 -5.22
CA LEU A 208 0.46 -2.72 -5.04
C LEU A 208 0.96 -4.16 -4.96
N ARG A 209 1.85 -4.60 -5.86
CA ARG A 209 2.43 -5.95 -5.83
C ARG A 209 3.12 -6.30 -4.51
N HIS A 210 3.93 -5.38 -3.99
CA HIS A 210 4.67 -5.56 -2.75
C HIS A 210 3.71 -5.64 -1.58
N TYR A 211 2.67 -4.80 -1.60
CA TYR A 211 1.62 -4.85 -0.62
C TYR A 211 0.86 -6.18 -0.63
N THR A 212 0.52 -6.71 -1.81
CA THR A 212 -0.15 -8.01 -1.92
C THR A 212 0.72 -9.16 -1.41
N VAL A 213 2.00 -9.23 -1.83
CA VAL A 213 2.93 -10.26 -1.37
C VAL A 213 3.20 -10.14 0.13
N MET A 214 3.36 -8.92 0.64
CA MET A 214 3.47 -8.66 2.08
C MET A 214 2.25 -9.20 2.84
N MET A 215 1.03 -8.88 2.40
CA MET A 215 -0.20 -9.36 3.06
C MET A 215 -0.33 -10.89 3.03
N PHE A 216 0.08 -11.53 1.93
CA PHE A 216 0.14 -12.99 1.85
C PHE A 216 1.08 -13.57 2.90
N TRP A 217 2.33 -13.09 2.98
CA TRP A 217 3.30 -13.60 3.94
C TRP A 217 2.98 -13.22 5.39
N CYS A 218 2.38 -12.05 5.64
CA CYS A 218 1.81 -11.71 6.95
C CYS A 218 0.75 -12.74 7.36
N CYS A 219 -0.22 -13.02 6.50
CA CYS A 219 -1.28 -13.98 6.77
C CYS A 219 -0.70 -15.39 7.03
N ALA A 220 0.15 -15.88 6.13
CA ALA A 220 0.75 -17.20 6.25
C ALA A 220 1.60 -17.33 7.53
N SER A 221 2.44 -16.33 7.83
CA SER A 221 3.27 -16.34 9.06
C SER A 221 2.42 -16.31 10.31
N SER A 222 1.32 -15.55 10.29
CA SER A 222 0.41 -15.46 11.44
C SER A 222 -0.33 -16.76 11.69
N VAL A 223 -0.77 -17.44 10.63
CA VAL A 223 -1.38 -18.78 10.72
C VAL A 223 -0.39 -19.80 11.28
N VAL A 224 0.84 -19.84 10.75
CA VAL A 224 1.89 -20.75 11.26
C VAL A 224 2.21 -20.44 12.73
N GLY A 225 2.38 -19.17 13.08
CA GLY A 225 2.63 -18.74 14.46
C GLY A 225 1.48 -19.12 15.40
N PHE A 226 0.24 -18.94 14.97
CA PHE A 226 -0.94 -19.32 15.74
C PHE A 226 -1.02 -20.83 15.96
N VAL A 227 -0.80 -21.63 14.90
CA VAL A 227 -0.78 -23.10 15.00
C VAL A 227 0.30 -23.59 15.95
N HIS A 228 1.51 -23.02 15.94
CA HIS A 228 2.55 -23.36 16.90
C HIS A 228 2.25 -22.88 18.33
N ALA A 229 1.50 -21.79 18.50
CA ALA A 229 1.13 -21.32 19.84
C ALA A 229 0.11 -22.25 20.53
N LEU A 230 -0.76 -22.93 19.78
CA LEU A 230 -1.85 -23.75 20.35
C LEU A 230 -1.35 -24.91 21.24
N PRO A 231 -0.38 -25.76 20.84
CA PRO A 231 0.13 -26.81 21.71
C PRO A 231 0.78 -26.26 22.99
N PHE A 232 1.51 -25.14 22.90
CA PHE A 232 2.10 -24.51 24.08
C PHE A 232 1.02 -24.03 25.04
N ILE A 233 -0.04 -23.38 24.54
CA ILE A 233 -1.19 -23.00 25.36
C ILE A 233 -1.83 -24.22 26.02
N PHE A 234 -1.99 -25.32 25.28
CA PHE A 234 -2.64 -26.53 25.77
C PHE A 234 -1.82 -27.28 26.84
N MET A 235 -0.51 -27.39 26.64
CA MET A 235 0.37 -28.18 27.50
C MET A 235 0.88 -27.40 28.71
N GLU A 236 1.21 -26.11 28.55
CA GLU A 236 1.91 -25.33 29.59
C GLU A 236 0.98 -24.35 30.31
N VAL A 237 0.04 -23.74 29.58
CA VAL A 237 -0.76 -22.61 30.12
C VAL A 237 -2.08 -23.09 30.70
N LEU A 238 -2.88 -23.87 29.95
CA LEU A 238 -4.20 -24.33 30.36
C LEU A 238 -4.21 -25.14 31.68
N PRO A 239 -3.23 -26.01 31.99
CA PRO A 239 -3.24 -26.77 33.24
C PRO A 239 -3.04 -25.90 34.49
N SER A 240 -2.44 -24.72 34.34
CA SER A 240 -2.02 -23.84 35.44
C SER A 240 -2.84 -22.54 35.53
N THR A 241 -3.82 -22.34 34.65
CA THR A 241 -4.57 -21.08 34.54
C THR A 241 -6.07 -21.32 34.33
N GLY A 242 -6.91 -20.43 34.88
CA GLY A 242 -8.35 -20.47 34.64
C GLY A 242 -8.73 -19.86 33.29
N HIS A 243 -9.94 -20.14 32.79
CA HIS A 243 -10.41 -19.60 31.50
C HIS A 243 -10.37 -18.05 31.43
N VAL A 244 -10.61 -17.36 32.56
CA VAL A 244 -10.56 -15.89 32.64
C VAL A 244 -9.13 -15.35 32.50
N ASP A 245 -8.13 -16.13 32.91
CA ASP A 245 -6.71 -15.75 32.81
C ASP A 245 -6.23 -15.69 31.35
N MET A 246 -6.95 -16.34 30.43
CA MET A 246 -6.67 -16.32 28.99
C MET A 246 -7.08 -15.02 28.31
N LEU A 247 -7.81 -14.13 28.98
CA LEU A 247 -8.15 -12.82 28.42
C LEU A 247 -6.88 -11.94 28.41
N PRO A 248 -6.57 -11.25 27.30
CA PRO A 248 -5.27 -10.60 27.13
C PRO A 248 -5.02 -9.51 28.18
N PHE A 249 -6.06 -8.77 28.59
CA PHE A 249 -5.94 -7.76 29.65
C PHE A 249 -5.72 -8.38 31.04
N VAL A 250 -6.30 -9.56 31.31
CA VAL A 250 -6.08 -10.30 32.57
C VAL A 250 -4.67 -10.87 32.60
N ALA A 251 -4.19 -11.44 31.50
CA ALA A 251 -2.82 -11.94 31.38
C ALA A 251 -1.78 -10.84 31.61
N ILE A 252 -1.99 -9.65 31.03
CA ILE A 252 -1.12 -8.47 31.27
C ILE A 252 -1.16 -8.07 32.75
N PHE A 253 -2.35 -7.95 33.35
CA PHE A 253 -2.50 -7.60 34.76
C PHE A 253 -1.76 -8.60 35.65
N ARG A 254 -1.99 -9.91 35.48
CA ARG A 254 -1.34 -10.96 36.26
C ARG A 254 0.17 -10.93 36.14
N TRP A 255 0.69 -10.67 34.95
CA TRP A 255 2.14 -10.51 34.75
C TRP A 255 2.68 -9.29 35.52
N ILE A 256 2.06 -8.10 35.38
CA ILE A 256 2.53 -6.86 36.02
C ILE A 256 2.59 -6.99 37.54
N PHE A 257 1.62 -7.69 38.14
CA PHE A 257 1.55 -7.88 39.59
C PHE A 257 2.24 -9.16 40.10
N GLY A 258 2.98 -9.87 39.23
CA GLY A 258 3.78 -11.05 39.62
C GLY A 258 2.99 -12.34 39.84
N TYR A 259 1.71 -12.38 39.45
CA TYR A 259 0.84 -13.56 39.52
C TYR A 259 1.00 -14.52 38.32
N ALA A 260 1.81 -14.16 37.32
CA ALA A 260 2.15 -15.01 36.18
C ALA A 260 3.58 -14.73 35.69
N HIS A 261 4.26 -15.76 35.19
CA HIS A 261 5.55 -15.58 34.53
C HIS A 261 5.39 -14.74 33.27
N PHE A 262 6.38 -13.89 32.99
CA PHE A 262 6.43 -13.04 31.80
C PHE A 262 6.15 -13.81 30.50
N ARG A 263 6.72 -15.01 30.37
CA ARG A 263 6.54 -15.87 29.19
C ARG A 263 5.08 -16.27 28.97
N VAL A 264 4.34 -16.58 30.04
CA VAL A 264 2.90 -16.93 29.95
C VAL A 264 2.09 -15.73 29.45
N GLY A 265 2.34 -14.55 30.02
CA GLY A 265 1.69 -13.31 29.57
C GLY A 265 1.98 -12.99 28.10
N LEU A 266 3.22 -13.16 27.66
CA LEU A 266 3.62 -12.98 26.26
C LEU A 266 2.92 -13.96 25.31
N VAL A 267 2.83 -15.24 25.66
CA VAL A 267 2.21 -16.24 24.79
C VAL A 267 0.69 -16.00 24.68
N ILE A 268 0.00 -15.70 25.78
CA ILE A 268 -1.43 -15.39 25.75
C ILE A 268 -1.67 -14.14 24.89
N LEU A 269 -0.95 -13.05 25.15
CA LEU A 269 -1.07 -11.80 24.39
C LEU A 269 -0.75 -12.03 22.91
N GLY A 270 0.38 -12.69 22.61
CA GLY A 270 0.81 -13.01 21.25
C GLY A 270 -0.20 -13.87 20.50
N THR A 271 -0.82 -14.85 21.15
CA THR A 271 -1.85 -15.72 20.53
C THR A 271 -3.08 -14.91 20.13
N TRP A 272 -3.56 -14.01 20.99
CA TRP A 272 -4.67 -13.11 20.67
C TRP A 272 -4.31 -12.13 19.55
N MET A 273 -3.12 -11.54 19.61
CA MET A 273 -2.64 -10.63 18.57
C MET A 273 -2.54 -11.35 17.22
N LEU A 274 -1.99 -12.57 17.18
CA LEU A 274 -1.94 -13.40 15.97
C LEU A 274 -3.34 -13.71 15.44
N ALA A 275 -4.30 -14.09 16.30
CA ALA A 275 -5.68 -14.36 15.88
C ALA A 275 -6.34 -13.12 15.24
N LEU A 276 -6.24 -11.95 15.88
CA LEU A 276 -6.76 -10.70 15.34
C LEU A 276 -6.05 -10.30 14.03
N PHE A 277 -4.74 -10.51 13.97
CA PHE A 277 -3.95 -10.17 12.80
C PHE A 277 -4.23 -11.11 11.62
N ILE A 278 -4.56 -12.40 11.85
CA ILE A 278 -5.06 -13.31 10.82
C ILE A 278 -6.36 -12.78 10.22
N ILE A 279 -7.31 -12.35 11.05
CA ILE A 279 -8.59 -11.80 10.57
C ILE A 279 -8.33 -10.55 9.72
N PHE A 280 -7.53 -9.62 10.24
CA PHE A 280 -7.18 -8.38 9.55
C PHE A 280 -6.47 -8.63 8.21
N THR A 281 -5.41 -9.44 8.21
CA THR A 281 -4.62 -9.72 7.00
C THR A 281 -5.41 -10.52 5.97
N THR A 282 -6.28 -11.45 6.40
CA THR A 282 -7.18 -12.19 5.52
C THR A 282 -8.17 -11.26 4.83
N PHE A 283 -8.80 -10.35 5.58
CA PHE A 283 -9.71 -9.35 5.03
C PHE A 283 -9.01 -8.44 4.01
N MET A 284 -7.85 -7.88 4.37
CA MET A 284 -7.09 -7.02 3.47
C MET A 284 -6.62 -7.77 2.22
N LEU A 285 -6.12 -9.00 2.36
CA LEU A 285 -5.69 -9.83 1.24
C LEU A 285 -6.87 -10.15 0.31
N TYR A 286 -8.02 -10.50 0.87
CA TYR A 286 -9.25 -10.70 0.10
C TYR A 286 -9.62 -9.46 -0.71
N ASP A 287 -9.60 -8.27 -0.09
CA ASP A 287 -9.95 -7.02 -0.77
C ASP A 287 -8.99 -6.66 -1.90
N ILE A 288 -7.69 -6.82 -1.68
CA ILE A 288 -6.68 -6.58 -2.73
C ILE A 288 -6.84 -7.57 -3.88
N CYS A 289 -7.02 -8.86 -3.57
CA CYS A 289 -7.27 -9.88 -4.58
C CYS A 289 -8.53 -9.56 -5.38
N ARG A 290 -9.62 -9.18 -4.71
CA ARG A 290 -10.87 -8.75 -5.34
C ARG A 290 -10.67 -7.53 -6.24
N CYS A 291 -9.86 -6.55 -5.82
CA CYS A 291 -9.49 -5.39 -6.63
C CYS A 291 -8.72 -5.79 -7.90
N ILE A 292 -7.67 -6.61 -7.75
CA ILE A 292 -6.84 -7.09 -8.86
C ILE A 292 -7.68 -7.92 -9.85
N LEU A 293 -8.47 -8.88 -9.37
CA LEU A 293 -9.30 -9.75 -10.21
C LEU A 293 -10.37 -8.98 -10.98
N LYS A 294 -10.89 -7.87 -10.41
CA LYS A 294 -11.84 -6.98 -11.08
C LYS A 294 -11.18 -5.90 -11.94
N GLY A 295 -9.86 -5.69 -11.84
CA GLY A 295 -9.16 -4.58 -12.50
C GLY A 295 -9.46 -3.20 -11.88
N LYS A 296 -10.05 -3.16 -10.68
CA LYS A 296 -10.52 -1.94 -9.99
C LYS A 296 -9.65 -1.63 -8.77
N THR A 297 -9.69 -0.39 -8.30
CA THR A 297 -9.20 -0.01 -6.96
C THR A 297 -10.32 -0.13 -5.93
N SER A 298 -9.97 -0.18 -4.65
CA SER A 298 -10.95 -0.17 -3.54
C SER A 298 -11.89 1.02 -3.65
N PHE A 299 -11.34 2.21 -3.90
CA PHE A 299 -12.13 3.43 -4.13
C PHE A 299 -13.17 3.26 -5.25
N GLU A 300 -12.80 2.66 -6.37
CA GLU A 300 -13.70 2.47 -7.51
C GLU A 300 -14.82 1.49 -7.20
N ILE A 301 -14.54 0.46 -6.41
CA ILE A 301 -15.56 -0.48 -5.98
C ILE A 301 -16.50 0.19 -4.98
N ASP A 302 -15.96 0.86 -3.96
CA ASP A 302 -16.75 1.47 -2.88
C ASP A 302 -17.64 2.60 -3.40
N ASN A 303 -17.21 3.30 -4.45
CA ASN A 303 -17.99 4.35 -5.10
C ASN A 303 -18.83 3.85 -6.28
N ASN A 304 -18.94 2.53 -6.48
CA ASN A 304 -19.71 1.90 -7.55
C ASN A 304 -19.39 2.47 -8.94
N ILE A 305 -18.12 2.76 -9.21
CA ILE A 305 -17.69 3.27 -10.51
C ILE A 305 -17.87 2.15 -11.55
N LYS A 306 -18.62 2.48 -12.61
CA LYS A 306 -18.81 1.62 -13.76
C LYS A 306 -17.49 1.58 -14.54
N ILE A 307 -16.87 0.40 -14.52
CA ILE A 307 -15.59 0.12 -15.17
C ILE A 307 -15.76 -1.25 -15.79
N ASN A 308 -15.67 -1.34 -17.12
CA ASN A 308 -15.69 -2.61 -17.83
C ASN A 308 -14.29 -2.93 -18.33
N ASP A 309 -13.55 -3.70 -17.52
CA ASP A 309 -12.22 -4.17 -17.88
C ASP A 309 -12.34 -5.52 -18.61
N THR A 310 -12.22 -5.47 -19.93
CA THR A 310 -12.40 -6.59 -20.87
C THR A 310 -11.25 -7.61 -20.83
N ARG A 311 -10.17 -7.31 -20.10
CA ARG A 311 -9.01 -8.20 -20.02
C ARG A 311 -9.36 -9.51 -19.32
N SER A 312 -8.63 -10.56 -19.70
CA SER A 312 -8.65 -11.84 -18.98
C SER A 312 -8.17 -11.66 -17.53
N VAL A 313 -8.56 -12.58 -16.64
CA VAL A 313 -8.07 -12.60 -15.25
C VAL A 313 -6.54 -12.66 -15.20
N ASN A 314 -5.92 -13.47 -16.07
CA ASN A 314 -4.46 -13.59 -16.12
C ASN A 314 -3.80 -12.25 -16.49
N SER A 315 -4.33 -11.55 -17.49
CA SER A 315 -3.85 -10.22 -17.90
C SER A 315 -3.99 -9.18 -16.78
N LYS A 316 -5.06 -9.24 -15.96
CA LYS A 316 -5.24 -8.36 -14.80
C LYS A 316 -4.22 -8.65 -13.69
N VAL A 317 -3.90 -9.92 -13.46
CA VAL A 317 -2.86 -10.31 -12.50
C VAL A 317 -1.48 -9.87 -13.00
N ARG A 318 -1.15 -10.08 -14.28
CA ARG A 318 0.10 -9.57 -14.88
C ARG A 318 0.19 -8.04 -14.84
N ALA A 319 -0.91 -7.33 -15.02
CA ALA A 319 -0.95 -5.89 -14.86
C ALA A 319 -0.54 -5.42 -13.44
N ALA A 320 -0.71 -6.25 -12.41
CA ALA A 320 -0.27 -5.94 -11.05
C ALA A 320 1.17 -6.43 -10.76
N PHE A 321 1.51 -7.64 -11.20
CA PHE A 321 2.73 -8.35 -10.77
C PHE A 321 3.82 -8.49 -11.84
N GLY A 322 3.51 -8.15 -13.09
CA GLY A 322 4.35 -8.42 -14.27
C GLY A 322 4.27 -9.87 -14.75
N ASP A 323 5.07 -10.18 -15.77
CA ASP A 323 5.27 -11.55 -16.22
C ASP A 323 5.88 -12.44 -15.12
N PHE A 324 5.58 -13.75 -15.17
CA PHE A 324 6.00 -14.73 -14.17
C PHE A 324 5.57 -14.37 -12.73
N TRP A 325 4.37 -13.83 -12.61
CA TRP A 325 3.87 -13.23 -11.37
C TRP A 325 4.00 -14.13 -10.12
N LEU A 326 3.87 -15.46 -10.26
CA LEU A 326 4.03 -16.42 -9.16
C LEU A 326 5.40 -16.33 -8.47
N LEU A 327 6.47 -16.04 -9.22
CA LEU A 327 7.81 -15.91 -8.64
C LEU A 327 7.90 -14.72 -7.68
N ASN A 328 7.04 -13.70 -7.79
CA ASN A 328 7.02 -12.58 -6.85
C ASN A 328 6.76 -13.01 -5.40
N PHE A 329 6.10 -14.16 -5.20
CA PHE A 329 5.85 -14.69 -3.87
C PHE A 329 7.10 -15.33 -3.27
N LEU A 330 8.02 -15.86 -4.08
CA LEU A 330 9.26 -16.49 -3.61
C LEU A 330 10.46 -15.54 -3.63
N LEU A 331 10.52 -14.63 -4.60
CA LEU A 331 11.60 -13.68 -4.80
C LEU A 331 11.00 -12.35 -5.24
N PRO A 332 11.42 -11.20 -4.69
CA PRO A 332 10.90 -9.92 -5.11
C PRO A 332 11.41 -9.56 -6.52
N MET A 333 10.73 -10.01 -7.60
CA MET A 333 11.17 -9.89 -9.00
C MET A 333 10.95 -8.50 -9.64
N HIS A 334 10.64 -7.50 -8.82
CA HIS A 334 10.22 -6.16 -9.21
C HIS A 334 11.21 -5.32 -10.03
N TRP A 335 12.49 -5.71 -10.01
CA TRP A 335 13.63 -5.15 -10.72
C TRP A 335 13.78 -5.75 -12.11
N ARG A 336 13.23 -6.94 -12.35
CA ARG A 336 13.29 -7.64 -13.63
C ARG A 336 12.00 -7.53 -14.45
N PHE A 337 10.86 -7.53 -13.77
CA PHE A 337 9.54 -7.45 -14.38
C PHE A 337 8.78 -6.24 -13.82
N HIS A 338 8.45 -5.31 -14.70
CA HIS A 338 7.62 -4.15 -14.36
C HIS A 338 6.14 -4.48 -14.59
N PRO A 339 5.20 -3.78 -13.94
CA PRO A 339 3.79 -3.90 -14.27
C PRO A 339 3.55 -3.54 -15.74
N ASP A 340 2.78 -4.35 -16.47
CA ASP A 340 2.55 -4.19 -17.92
C ASP A 340 1.57 -3.06 -18.28
N GLU A 341 0.92 -2.47 -17.27
CA GLU A 341 -0.15 -1.51 -17.45
C GLU A 341 0.37 -0.07 -17.40
N ASP A 342 -0.09 0.80 -18.28
CA ASP A 342 0.25 2.22 -18.22
C ASP A 342 -0.46 2.91 -17.04
N PRO A 343 0.25 3.68 -16.19
CA PRO A 343 -0.35 4.29 -15.00
C PRO A 343 -1.23 5.52 -15.27
N VAL A 344 -1.16 6.09 -16.48
CA VAL A 344 -1.83 7.31 -16.92
C VAL A 344 -2.95 6.97 -17.91
N PHE A 345 -2.68 6.06 -18.84
CA PHE A 345 -3.57 5.69 -19.93
C PHE A 345 -4.14 4.29 -19.77
N TRP A 346 -5.45 4.16 -19.94
CA TRP A 346 -6.19 2.92 -19.68
C TRP A 346 -7.02 2.50 -20.90
N PRO A 347 -6.39 2.24 -22.06
CA PRO A 347 -7.12 2.02 -23.32
C PRO A 347 -7.95 0.74 -23.32
N THR A 348 -7.62 -0.22 -22.45
CA THR A 348 -8.30 -1.51 -22.30
C THR A 348 -9.54 -1.45 -21.40
N ILE A 349 -9.82 -0.29 -20.81
CA ILE A 349 -10.97 -0.07 -19.93
C ILE A 349 -12.05 0.66 -20.73
N ASN A 350 -13.12 -0.07 -21.05
CA ASN A 350 -14.29 0.53 -21.71
C ASN A 350 -15.08 1.35 -20.67
N GLN A 351 -15.38 2.60 -21.06
CA GLN A 351 -15.98 3.64 -20.21
C GLN A 351 -17.47 3.43 -19.97
#